data_AF-A0A942SII6-F1
#
_entry.id   AF-A0A942SII6-F1
#
_cell.length_a   1.000
_cell.length_b   1.000
_cell.length_c   1.000
_cell.angle_alpha   90.00
_cell.angle_beta   90.00
_cell.angle_gamma   90.00
#
_symmetry.space_group_name_H-M   'P 1'
#
loop_
_entity.id
_entity.type
_entity.pdbx_description
1 polymer ?
#
loop_
_entity_poly.entity_id
_entity_poly.type
_entity_poly.pdbx_seq_one_letter_code
_entity_poly.pdbx_strand_id
1 'polypeptide(L)'
;MMKIDEHLSEFVNLLGQGKAVRCQKDEWYIEKWPQRVFTLEQTRSLEVAKAFNAFLDRQERIPVILSANGAPEQKKKFADLLKASKIIKKKLQANSLKQNQAALKALKRRVVALKYRIGTELGGTDILKKGEIDEQLLQNLTALFQAWKKKQTIYHDQTLSLWEQNILENICQYPKFVKMVLKDPCQQEECFKRLLRDRYGVQEFIEFYSVYKRLEECLLVGWVGRFGKQFFSVETEQVGIVQRKVVALKMEGKKVNILDEKSRVTFDGNLKVDIKTVLNVFKAKNDEPGDFAVFGPSGVTRFNAHVHDRYNPATKKYDPIDLTQPNSAWWEKYPVFETVDRAELIRRHPQVINKEGQVVEANAHLNSGQWLVIEKASKESPGLDLDANHGYLDIYIPSGPDQYTLVTIGKFARKFPRGFFGRLKFIMGTFESRLAFGDENHCYFRRQHASVAYLAAEGQGKKLMELIRLDILASRANNLVFQFSWQNCSQWAYHKLIHVFGKEGEGGVVKNNYEISVLNLSPSNPLLKKLIKIVASTPKKIQSSLIKSLLFLFGSFRKMETLENGEIKTTSMVKVLEKMREVKIYLPGYLHHKIKEGTVIGTLSVGPFVQA
;
A
#
# COMPACT_ATOMS: atom_id res chain seq x y z
N MET A 1 18.72 13.01 -34.96
CA MET A 1 18.78 12.62 -33.53
C MET A 1 18.60 11.11 -33.49
N MET A 2 19.31 10.41 -32.61
CA MET A 2 19.32 8.93 -32.56
C MET A 2 18.81 8.44 -31.21
N LYS A 3 18.14 7.29 -31.14
CA LYS A 3 17.76 6.71 -29.84
C LYS A 3 18.88 5.83 -29.29
N ILE A 4 18.99 5.78 -27.96
CA ILE A 4 20.02 4.96 -27.29
C ILE A 4 19.78 3.45 -27.50
N ASP A 5 18.52 3.02 -27.57
CA ASP A 5 18.14 1.61 -27.74
C ASP A 5 18.51 1.05 -29.12
N GLU A 6 18.32 1.84 -30.17
CA GLU A 6 18.62 1.50 -31.57
C GLU A 6 20.12 1.65 -31.89
N HIS A 7 20.83 2.58 -31.25
CA HIS A 7 22.24 2.92 -31.56
C HIS A 7 23.20 2.78 -30.37
N LEU A 8 23.00 1.78 -29.51
CA LEU A 8 23.76 1.64 -28.25
C LEU A 8 25.28 1.57 -28.48
N SER A 9 25.75 0.70 -29.38
CA SER A 9 27.19 0.51 -29.60
C SER A 9 27.86 1.79 -30.13
N GLU A 10 27.19 2.53 -31.01
CA GLU A 10 27.66 3.82 -31.51
C GLU A 10 27.71 4.87 -30.40
N PHE A 11 26.63 4.98 -29.61
CA PHE A 11 26.57 5.85 -28.44
C PHE A 11 27.72 5.57 -27.46
N VAL A 12 28.00 4.30 -27.15
CA VAL A 12 29.09 3.88 -26.26
C VAL A 12 30.45 4.27 -26.86
N ASN A 13 30.65 4.06 -28.15
CA ASN A 13 31.90 4.37 -28.83
C ASN A 13 32.18 5.87 -28.82
N LEU A 14 31.19 6.71 -29.15
CA LEU A 14 31.32 8.17 -29.15
C LEU A 14 31.55 8.73 -27.75
N LEU A 15 30.88 8.17 -26.73
CA LEU A 15 31.17 8.51 -25.33
C LEU A 15 32.61 8.15 -24.93
N GLY A 16 33.10 7.00 -25.40
CA GLY A 16 34.46 6.52 -25.15
C GLY A 16 35.54 7.37 -25.81
N GLN A 17 35.23 7.93 -27.00
CA GLN A 17 36.09 8.88 -27.72
C GLN A 17 36.07 10.31 -27.13
N GLY A 18 35.30 10.55 -26.06
CA GLY A 18 35.20 11.87 -25.45
C GLY A 18 34.41 12.90 -26.27
N LYS A 19 33.60 12.46 -27.26
CA LYS A 19 32.76 13.38 -28.05
C LYS A 19 31.72 14.09 -27.18
N ALA A 20 31.35 15.31 -27.58
CA ALA A 20 30.34 16.13 -26.90
C ALA A 20 28.91 15.63 -27.21
N VAL A 21 28.55 14.51 -26.59
CA VAL A 21 27.21 13.93 -26.70
C VAL A 21 26.24 14.68 -25.81
N ARG A 22 25.10 15.10 -26.37
CA ARG A 22 23.94 15.59 -25.62
C ARG A 22 22.79 14.60 -25.71
N CYS A 23 21.98 14.57 -24.66
CA CYS A 23 20.74 13.81 -24.64
C CYS A 23 19.56 14.73 -24.37
N GLN A 24 18.52 14.60 -25.19
CA GLN A 24 17.25 15.29 -25.00
C GLN A 24 16.14 14.24 -25.06
N LYS A 25 15.39 14.11 -23.96
CA LYS A 25 14.41 13.01 -23.77
C LYS A 25 15.11 11.65 -23.90
N ASP A 26 14.69 10.84 -24.88
CA ASP A 26 15.22 9.51 -25.17
C ASP A 26 16.20 9.47 -26.36
N GLU A 27 16.53 10.65 -26.90
CA GLU A 27 17.37 10.80 -28.08
C GLU A 27 18.70 11.47 -27.73
N TRP A 28 19.71 11.20 -28.54
CA TRP A 28 21.04 11.76 -28.41
C TRP A 28 21.57 12.26 -29.76
N TYR A 29 22.52 13.19 -29.69
CA TYR A 29 23.24 13.73 -30.85
C TYR A 29 24.61 14.28 -30.44
N ILE A 30 25.50 14.51 -31.41
CA ILE A 30 26.79 15.15 -31.20
C ILE A 30 26.61 16.67 -31.37
N GLU A 31 26.96 17.43 -30.34
CA GLU A 31 26.94 18.89 -30.39
C GLU A 31 28.10 19.41 -31.26
N LYS A 32 27.79 20.29 -32.24
CA LYS A 32 28.77 20.82 -33.20
C LYS A 32 29.54 22.06 -32.70
N TRP A 33 29.17 22.62 -31.54
CA TRP A 33 29.71 23.89 -31.01
C TRP A 33 30.90 23.67 -30.04
N PRO A 34 31.78 24.68 -29.85
CA PRO A 34 33.06 24.49 -29.15
C PRO A 34 32.92 24.00 -27.71
N GLN A 35 33.82 23.09 -27.36
CA GLN A 35 33.69 22.11 -26.28
C GLN A 35 34.04 22.65 -24.88
N ARG A 36 34.48 23.91 -24.74
CA ARG A 36 35.35 24.36 -23.63
C ARG A 36 34.70 25.29 -22.60
N VAL A 37 33.43 25.09 -22.26
CA VAL A 37 32.87 25.74 -21.06
C VAL A 37 32.56 24.66 -20.03
N PHE A 38 33.26 24.71 -18.90
CA PHE A 38 33.16 23.71 -17.84
C PHE A 38 31.70 23.48 -17.41
N THR A 39 30.94 24.55 -17.20
CA THR A 39 29.50 24.48 -16.84
C THR A 39 28.65 23.76 -17.90
N LEU A 40 28.96 23.88 -19.19
CA LEU A 40 28.28 23.12 -20.25
C LEU A 40 28.59 21.63 -20.14
N GLU A 41 29.84 21.24 -19.85
CA GLU A 41 30.22 19.83 -19.71
C GLU A 41 29.56 19.16 -18.49
N GLN A 42 29.40 19.90 -17.39
CA GLN A 42 28.68 19.43 -16.21
C GLN A 42 27.21 19.13 -16.52
N THR A 43 26.56 20.02 -17.25
CA THR A 43 25.16 19.87 -17.70
C THR A 43 25.01 18.72 -18.68
N ARG A 44 25.89 18.60 -19.68
CA ARG A 44 25.90 17.48 -20.63
C ARG A 44 26.02 16.13 -19.91
N SER A 45 26.94 16.03 -18.95
CA SER A 45 27.15 14.81 -18.17
C SER A 45 25.90 14.41 -17.40
N LEU A 46 25.18 15.40 -16.83
CA LEU A 46 23.92 15.17 -16.15
C LEU A 46 22.81 14.69 -17.10
N GLU A 47 22.67 15.33 -18.26
CA GLU A 47 21.69 14.98 -19.30
C GLU A 47 21.91 13.53 -19.79
N VAL A 48 23.16 13.21 -20.14
CA VAL A 48 23.57 11.85 -20.55
C VAL A 48 23.26 10.84 -19.45
N ALA A 49 23.59 11.15 -18.19
CA ALA A 49 23.33 10.25 -17.08
C ALA A 49 21.84 10.03 -16.81
N LYS A 50 21.01 11.08 -16.90
CA LYS A 50 19.55 10.97 -16.76
C LYS A 50 18.94 10.12 -17.86
N ALA A 51 19.27 10.39 -19.12
CA ALA A 51 18.77 9.63 -20.26
C ALA A 51 19.21 8.16 -20.18
N PHE A 52 20.48 7.91 -19.83
CA PHE A 52 21.00 6.55 -19.70
C PHE A 52 20.39 5.78 -18.51
N ASN A 53 20.14 6.44 -17.37
CA ASN A 53 19.42 5.83 -16.25
C ASN A 53 17.98 5.44 -16.64
N ALA A 54 17.26 6.31 -17.35
CA ALA A 54 15.92 6.00 -17.85
C ALA A 54 15.95 4.85 -18.88
N PHE A 55 16.98 4.80 -19.71
CA PHE A 55 17.21 3.70 -20.63
C PHE A 55 17.47 2.37 -19.89
N LEU A 56 18.29 2.37 -18.84
CA LEU A 56 18.51 1.17 -17.99
C LEU A 56 17.22 0.69 -17.33
N ASP A 57 16.34 1.60 -16.88
CA ASP A 57 15.01 1.23 -16.34
C ASP A 57 14.16 0.54 -17.42
N ARG A 58 14.23 0.99 -18.68
CA ARG A 58 13.57 0.29 -19.81
C ARG A 58 14.19 -1.07 -20.09
N GLN A 59 15.50 -1.22 -19.94
CA GLN A 59 16.16 -2.53 -20.08
C GLN A 59 15.76 -3.50 -18.97
N GLU A 60 15.23 -3.01 -17.85
CA GLU A 60 14.69 -3.86 -16.80
C GLU A 60 13.44 -4.65 -17.25
N ARG A 61 12.69 -4.08 -18.20
CA ARG A 61 11.45 -4.61 -18.78
C ARG A 61 11.67 -5.66 -19.87
N ILE A 62 12.91 -6.01 -20.15
CA ILE A 62 13.27 -7.02 -21.15
C ILE A 62 13.70 -8.30 -20.39
N PRO A 63 13.07 -9.46 -20.66
CA PRO A 63 13.49 -10.73 -20.07
C PRO A 63 14.95 -11.06 -20.37
N VAL A 64 15.64 -11.64 -19.39
CA VAL A 64 17.01 -12.14 -19.58
C VAL A 64 16.93 -13.57 -20.10
N ILE A 65 17.56 -13.85 -21.24
CA ILE A 65 17.59 -15.18 -21.83
C ILE A 65 18.78 -15.94 -21.24
N LEU A 66 18.50 -17.10 -20.62
CA LEU A 66 19.48 -17.94 -19.94
C LEU A 66 20.00 -19.08 -20.82
N SER A 67 19.28 -19.44 -21.90
CA SER A 67 19.70 -20.53 -22.79
C SER A 67 20.81 -20.12 -23.77
N ALA A 68 21.80 -20.99 -23.98
CA ALA A 68 22.97 -20.75 -24.83
C ALA A 68 22.65 -20.27 -26.26
N ASN A 69 21.58 -20.78 -26.88
CA ASN A 69 21.25 -20.47 -28.28
C ASN A 69 20.66 -19.06 -28.50
N GLY A 70 20.13 -18.40 -27.46
CA GLY A 70 19.56 -17.05 -27.52
C GLY A 70 20.39 -15.97 -26.81
N ALA A 71 21.51 -16.37 -26.19
CA ALA A 71 22.36 -15.51 -25.38
C ALA A 71 23.35 -14.57 -26.12
N PRO A 72 23.86 -14.86 -27.35
CA PRO A 72 24.98 -14.09 -27.91
C PRO A 72 24.71 -12.59 -28.10
N GLU A 73 23.56 -12.24 -28.67
CA GLU A 73 23.18 -10.83 -28.91
C GLU A 73 22.93 -10.09 -27.60
N GLN A 74 22.24 -10.71 -26.64
CA GLN A 74 22.02 -10.14 -25.32
C GLN A 74 23.36 -9.94 -24.58
N LYS A 75 24.29 -10.90 -24.67
CA LYS A 75 25.62 -10.80 -24.06
C LYS A 75 26.40 -9.60 -24.60
N LYS A 76 26.41 -9.39 -25.93
CA LYS A 76 27.03 -8.20 -26.55
C LYS A 76 26.37 -6.91 -26.06
N LYS A 77 25.04 -6.86 -26.06
CA LYS A 77 24.28 -5.70 -25.58
C LYS A 77 24.58 -5.37 -24.12
N PHE A 78 24.62 -6.37 -23.24
CA PHE A 78 24.96 -6.19 -21.83
C PHE A 78 26.40 -5.72 -21.63
N ALA A 79 27.35 -6.22 -22.43
CA ALA A 79 28.72 -5.72 -22.41
C ALA A 79 28.80 -4.23 -22.76
N ASP A 80 28.07 -3.79 -23.79
CA ASP A 80 27.98 -2.37 -24.17
C ASP A 80 27.33 -1.51 -23.08
N LEU A 81 26.25 -1.99 -22.45
CA LEU A 81 25.61 -1.31 -21.31
C LEU A 81 26.59 -1.11 -20.14
N LEU A 82 27.35 -2.14 -19.79
CA LEU A 82 28.34 -2.08 -18.72
C LEU A 82 29.52 -1.15 -19.08
N LYS A 83 29.92 -1.12 -20.35
CA LYS A 83 30.96 -0.20 -20.88
C LYS A 83 30.50 1.25 -20.81
N ALA A 84 29.31 1.58 -21.33
CA ALA A 84 28.72 2.93 -21.21
C ALA A 84 28.60 3.36 -19.75
N SER A 85 28.11 2.47 -18.88
CA SER A 85 27.99 2.73 -17.44
C SER A 85 29.33 3.12 -16.81
N LYS A 86 30.42 2.45 -17.17
CA LYS A 86 31.77 2.75 -16.67
C LYS A 86 32.25 4.13 -17.13
N ILE A 87 32.00 4.50 -18.39
CA ILE A 87 32.37 5.80 -18.96
C ILE A 87 31.59 6.93 -18.29
N ILE A 88 30.27 6.81 -18.21
CA ILE A 88 29.39 7.81 -17.59
C ILE A 88 29.72 7.97 -16.10
N LYS A 89 29.95 6.86 -15.38
CA LYS A 89 30.38 6.88 -13.98
C LYS A 89 31.65 7.72 -13.79
N LYS A 90 32.68 7.52 -14.63
CA LYS A 90 33.93 8.30 -14.56
C LYS A 90 33.68 9.79 -14.78
N LYS A 91 32.88 10.16 -15.79
CA LYS A 91 32.51 11.56 -16.07
C LYS A 91 31.80 12.21 -14.88
N LEU A 92 30.83 11.51 -14.26
CA LEU A 92 30.11 12.03 -13.10
C LEU A 92 30.99 12.12 -11.83
N GLN A 93 31.95 11.21 -11.65
CA GLN A 93 32.86 11.22 -10.49
C GLN A 93 33.80 12.43 -10.49
N ALA A 94 34.15 12.94 -11.68
CA ALA A 94 34.95 14.16 -11.82
C ALA A 94 34.17 15.45 -11.45
N ASN A 95 32.89 15.33 -11.07
CA ASN A 95 31.99 16.46 -10.89
C ASN A 95 31.33 16.47 -9.51
N SER A 96 31.51 17.54 -8.75
CA SER A 96 31.00 17.67 -7.37
C SER A 96 29.56 18.18 -7.27
N LEU A 97 28.90 18.56 -8.38
CA LEU A 97 27.52 19.06 -8.33
C LEU A 97 26.57 18.03 -7.70
N LYS A 98 25.73 18.50 -6.78
CA LYS A 98 24.75 17.66 -6.05
C LYS A 98 23.86 16.84 -6.99
N GLN A 99 23.42 17.42 -8.11
CA GLN A 99 22.60 16.74 -9.11
C GLN A 99 23.37 15.61 -9.82
N ASN A 100 24.66 15.82 -10.12
CA ASN A 100 25.53 14.80 -10.70
C ASN A 100 25.82 13.67 -9.71
N GLN A 101 26.01 13.99 -8.43
CA GLN A 101 26.14 12.99 -7.37
C GLN A 101 24.87 12.15 -7.20
N ALA A 102 23.69 12.77 -7.28
CA ALA A 102 22.41 12.05 -7.28
C ALA A 102 22.27 11.12 -8.51
N ALA A 103 22.59 11.61 -9.71
CA ALA A 103 22.59 10.81 -10.94
C ALA A 103 23.61 9.65 -10.88
N LEU A 104 24.78 9.87 -10.27
CA LEU A 104 25.81 8.87 -10.06
C LEU A 104 25.35 7.77 -9.10
N LYS A 105 24.70 8.12 -7.98
CA LYS A 105 24.10 7.16 -7.06
C LYS A 105 23.04 6.31 -7.76
N ALA A 106 22.15 6.95 -8.51
CA ALA A 106 21.12 6.30 -9.32
C ALA A 106 21.70 5.33 -10.37
N LEU A 107 22.79 5.72 -11.03
CA LEU A 107 23.52 4.87 -11.98
C LEU A 107 24.17 3.67 -11.29
N LYS A 108 24.88 3.88 -10.17
CA LYS A 108 25.52 2.80 -9.41
C LYS A 108 24.51 1.72 -9.01
N ARG A 109 23.32 2.12 -8.51
CA ARG A 109 22.25 1.19 -8.16
C ARG A 109 21.81 0.35 -9.36
N ARG A 110 21.46 0.99 -10.48
CA ARG A 110 21.00 0.31 -11.70
C ARG A 110 22.04 -0.64 -12.27
N VAL A 111 23.32 -0.27 -12.20
CA VAL A 111 24.43 -1.13 -12.65
C VAL A 111 24.59 -2.35 -11.74
N VAL A 112 24.44 -2.18 -10.42
CA VAL A 112 24.46 -3.31 -9.48
C VAL A 112 23.28 -4.25 -9.75
N ALA A 113 22.07 -3.71 -9.89
CA ALA A 113 20.87 -4.46 -10.24
C ALA A 113 21.05 -5.24 -11.56
N LEU A 114 21.52 -4.57 -12.61
CA LEU A 114 21.79 -5.18 -13.92
C LEU A 114 22.78 -6.35 -13.80
N LYS A 115 23.88 -6.18 -13.06
CA LYS A 115 24.90 -7.22 -12.91
C LYS A 115 24.34 -8.48 -12.25
N TYR A 116 23.58 -8.34 -11.18
CA TYR A 116 22.96 -9.50 -10.51
C TYR A 116 21.87 -10.14 -11.36
N ARG A 117 21.09 -9.32 -12.07
CA ARG A 117 20.01 -9.80 -12.93
C ARG A 117 20.50 -10.69 -14.07
N ILE A 118 21.64 -10.35 -14.70
CA ILE A 118 22.15 -11.06 -15.88
C ILE A 118 23.10 -12.22 -15.54
N GLY A 119 23.60 -12.33 -14.30
CA GLY A 119 24.52 -13.38 -13.89
C GLY A 119 25.89 -13.38 -14.59
N THR A 120 26.81 -14.23 -14.17
CA THR A 120 28.17 -14.28 -14.76
C THR A 120 28.18 -14.74 -16.22
N GLU A 121 27.24 -15.60 -16.62
CA GLU A 121 27.11 -16.14 -17.98
C GLU A 121 27.02 -15.04 -19.06
N LEU A 122 26.36 -13.93 -18.72
CA LEU A 122 26.17 -12.74 -19.58
C LEU A 122 27.07 -11.56 -19.19
N GLY A 123 28.11 -11.79 -18.38
CA GLY A 123 29.11 -10.78 -17.99
C GLY A 123 28.75 -9.97 -16.72
N GLY A 124 27.77 -10.43 -15.96
CA GLY A 124 27.29 -9.85 -14.70
C GLY A 124 27.99 -10.41 -13.47
N THR A 125 27.21 -10.76 -12.45
CA THR A 125 27.69 -11.26 -11.15
C THR A 125 26.62 -12.14 -10.54
N ASP A 126 26.97 -13.33 -10.08
CA ASP A 126 26.01 -14.22 -9.42
C ASP A 126 25.86 -13.85 -7.94
N ILE A 127 24.75 -14.28 -7.35
CA ILE A 127 24.53 -14.20 -5.90
C ILE A 127 25.42 -15.22 -5.20
N LEU A 128 25.86 -14.89 -3.98
CA LEU A 128 26.64 -15.81 -3.16
C LEU A 128 25.76 -16.90 -2.56
N LYS A 129 26.31 -18.10 -2.38
CA LYS A 129 25.70 -19.13 -1.54
C LYS A 129 25.79 -18.72 -0.06
N LYS A 130 24.94 -19.27 0.80
CA LYS A 130 24.90 -18.92 2.23
C LYS A 130 26.26 -19.10 2.93
N GLY A 131 27.00 -20.17 2.61
CA GLY A 131 28.34 -20.43 3.18
C GLY A 131 29.47 -19.54 2.63
N GLU A 132 29.19 -18.71 1.63
CA GLU A 132 30.16 -17.79 1.00
C GLU A 132 29.97 -16.35 1.48
N ILE A 133 28.99 -16.10 2.35
CA ILE A 133 28.69 -14.77 2.87
C ILE A 133 29.84 -14.30 3.79
N ASP A 134 30.33 -13.10 3.53
CA ASP A 134 31.28 -12.41 4.41
C ASP A 134 30.62 -12.10 5.77
N GLU A 135 31.08 -12.77 6.82
CA GLU A 135 30.56 -12.62 8.18
C GLU A 135 30.65 -11.18 8.69
N GLN A 136 31.73 -10.46 8.38
CA GLN A 136 31.90 -9.07 8.79
C GLN A 136 30.86 -8.17 8.12
N LEU A 137 30.55 -8.44 6.85
CA LEU A 137 29.53 -7.72 6.10
C LEU A 137 28.12 -7.97 6.67
N LEU A 138 27.82 -9.21 7.06
CA LEU A 138 26.57 -9.56 7.75
C LEU A 138 26.48 -8.91 9.13
N GLN A 139 27.52 -8.97 9.94
CA GLN A 139 27.57 -8.33 11.26
C GLN A 139 27.36 -6.82 11.15
N ASN A 140 28.04 -6.15 10.21
CA ASN A 140 27.91 -4.71 9.99
C ASN A 140 26.50 -4.30 9.57
N LEU A 141 25.90 -5.04 8.62
CA LEU A 141 24.52 -4.77 8.19
C LEU A 141 23.52 -5.00 9.32
N THR A 142 23.73 -6.07 10.10
CA THR A 142 22.89 -6.44 11.24
C THR A 142 22.91 -5.37 12.32
N ALA A 143 24.10 -4.92 12.73
CA ALA A 143 24.26 -3.84 13.71
C ALA A 143 23.61 -2.53 13.22
N LEU A 144 23.76 -2.22 11.93
CA LEU A 144 23.17 -1.03 11.33
C LEU A 144 21.63 -1.10 11.30
N PHE A 145 21.06 -2.28 11.01
CA PHE A 145 19.62 -2.49 11.07
C PHE A 145 19.09 -2.44 12.51
N GLN A 146 19.75 -3.05 13.49
CA GLN A 146 19.37 -2.96 14.90
C GLN A 146 19.35 -1.51 15.39
N ALA A 147 20.37 -0.72 15.04
CA ALA A 147 20.42 0.70 15.37
C ALA A 147 19.31 1.50 14.69
N TRP A 148 18.93 1.13 13.48
CA TRP A 148 17.78 1.71 12.79
C TRP A 148 16.46 1.33 13.46
N LYS A 149 16.26 0.04 13.77
CA LYS A 149 15.06 -0.53 14.41
C LYS A 149 14.76 0.15 15.75
N LYS A 150 15.78 0.35 16.59
CA LYS A 150 15.69 1.08 17.88
C LYS A 150 15.17 2.51 17.77
N LYS A 151 15.32 3.17 16.61
CA LYS A 151 14.82 4.53 16.37
C LYS A 151 13.39 4.55 15.86
N GLN A 152 12.84 3.39 15.48
CA GLN A 152 11.52 3.28 14.91
C GLN A 152 10.49 3.03 16.02
N THR A 153 9.59 3.99 16.24
CA THR A 153 8.52 3.91 17.25
C THR A 153 7.46 2.83 16.96
N ILE A 154 7.59 2.12 15.86
CA ILE A 154 6.59 1.17 15.35
C ILE A 154 6.89 -0.26 15.81
N TYR A 155 8.15 -0.55 16.16
CA TYR A 155 8.56 -1.84 16.70
C TYR A 155 8.36 -1.82 18.21
N HIS A 156 7.52 -2.70 18.73
CA HIS A 156 7.40 -2.93 20.16
C HIS A 156 8.58 -3.78 20.64
N ASP A 157 8.84 -4.90 19.97
CA ASP A 157 10.06 -5.68 20.17
C ASP A 157 11.22 -5.11 19.34
N GLN A 158 12.30 -4.75 20.04
CA GLN A 158 13.51 -4.19 19.46
C GLN A 158 14.60 -5.25 19.20
N THR A 159 14.34 -6.52 19.56
CA THR A 159 15.22 -7.66 19.25
C THR A 159 15.07 -8.11 17.81
N LEU A 160 16.03 -8.86 17.27
CA LEU A 160 15.94 -9.38 15.89
C LEU A 160 15.18 -10.69 15.86
N SER A 161 14.05 -10.70 15.15
CA SER A 161 13.32 -11.92 14.84
C SER A 161 14.10 -12.84 13.89
N LEU A 162 13.82 -14.15 13.92
CA LEU A 162 14.42 -15.12 13.00
C LEU A 162 14.16 -14.76 11.53
N TRP A 163 12.98 -14.21 11.22
CA TRP A 163 12.66 -13.74 9.88
C TRP A 163 13.56 -12.56 9.46
N GLU A 164 13.76 -11.57 10.32
CA GLU A 164 14.67 -10.44 10.03
C GLU A 164 16.11 -10.93 9.82
N GLN A 165 16.58 -11.88 10.63
CA GLN A 165 17.91 -12.49 10.46
C GLN A 165 18.04 -13.16 9.09
N ASN A 166 17.06 -13.98 8.69
CA ASN A 166 17.04 -14.63 7.37
C ASN A 166 17.03 -13.61 6.22
N ILE A 167 16.30 -12.49 6.36
CA ILE A 167 16.31 -11.44 5.33
C ILE A 167 17.67 -10.74 5.25
N LEU A 168 18.32 -10.45 6.39
CA LEU A 168 19.66 -9.86 6.41
C LEU A 168 20.69 -10.78 5.76
N GLU A 169 20.66 -12.08 6.05
CA GLU A 169 21.49 -13.09 5.36
C GLU A 169 21.25 -13.08 3.85
N ASN A 170 19.98 -13.11 3.42
CA ASN A 170 19.62 -13.07 2.00
C ASN A 170 20.10 -11.79 1.30
N ILE A 171 20.06 -10.64 1.98
CA ILE A 171 20.61 -9.38 1.46
C ILE A 171 22.15 -9.50 1.30
N CYS A 172 22.83 -10.16 2.23
CA CYS A 172 24.28 -10.34 2.21
C CYS A 172 24.78 -11.28 1.11
N GLN A 173 23.90 -12.08 0.50
CA GLN A 173 24.19 -12.80 -0.75
C GLN A 173 24.47 -11.83 -1.94
N TYR A 174 24.15 -10.54 -1.79
CA TYR A 174 24.40 -9.47 -2.76
C TYR A 174 25.48 -8.49 -2.26
N PRO A 175 26.75 -8.91 -2.12
CA PRO A 175 27.80 -8.11 -1.46
C PRO A 175 28.04 -6.73 -2.09
N LYS A 176 27.88 -6.59 -3.42
CA LYS A 176 28.03 -5.27 -4.10
C LYS A 176 26.88 -4.32 -3.73
N PHE A 177 25.68 -4.86 -3.52
CA PHE A 177 24.53 -4.10 -3.05
C PHE A 177 24.71 -3.70 -1.57
N VAL A 178 25.12 -4.63 -0.70
CA VAL A 178 25.34 -4.31 0.72
C VAL A 178 26.42 -3.24 0.91
N LYS A 179 27.55 -3.33 0.18
CA LYS A 179 28.59 -2.29 0.20
C LYS A 179 28.08 -0.91 -0.23
N MET A 180 27.01 -0.84 -1.03
CA MET A 180 26.35 0.42 -1.38
C MET A 180 25.42 0.89 -0.25
N VAL A 181 24.64 -0.01 0.34
CA VAL A 181 23.76 0.25 1.49
C VAL A 181 24.55 0.81 2.68
N LEU A 182 25.68 0.20 3.03
CA LEU A 182 26.55 0.64 4.14
C LEU A 182 27.16 2.05 3.93
N LYS A 183 27.17 2.58 2.70
CA LYS A 183 27.79 3.87 2.37
C LYS A 183 26.79 5.00 2.11
N ASP A 184 25.52 4.69 1.88
CA ASP A 184 24.52 5.67 1.46
C ASP A 184 23.30 5.62 2.39
N PRO A 185 23.14 6.58 3.33
CA PRO A 185 22.03 6.61 4.27
C PRO A 185 20.64 6.58 3.61
N CYS A 186 20.50 7.14 2.41
CA CYS A 186 19.23 7.08 1.68
C CYS A 186 18.91 5.65 1.20
N GLN A 187 19.93 4.91 0.75
CA GLN A 187 19.78 3.50 0.35
C GLN A 187 19.59 2.60 1.55
N GLN A 188 20.24 2.91 2.67
CA GLN A 188 20.02 2.25 3.95
C GLN A 188 18.57 2.36 4.39
N GLU A 189 18.04 3.58 4.47
CA GLU A 189 16.64 3.83 4.85
C GLU A 189 15.69 3.08 3.91
N GLU A 190 15.89 3.16 2.60
CA GLU A 190 15.02 2.48 1.65
C GLU A 190 15.13 0.95 1.77
N CYS A 191 16.34 0.39 1.88
CA CYS A 191 16.56 -1.05 2.05
C CYS A 191 15.84 -1.58 3.29
N PHE A 192 16.06 -0.96 4.45
CA PHE A 192 15.45 -1.42 5.71
C PHE A 192 13.94 -1.25 5.71
N LYS A 193 13.46 -0.12 5.21
CA LYS A 193 12.02 0.12 5.07
C LYS A 193 11.36 -0.91 4.15
N ARG A 194 11.96 -1.24 3.00
CA ARG A 194 11.29 -2.09 1.99
C ARG A 194 11.46 -3.56 2.24
N LEU A 195 12.66 -4.01 2.57
CA LEU A 195 12.95 -5.43 2.72
C LEU A 195 12.57 -5.94 4.12
N LEU A 196 12.86 -5.17 5.17
CA LEU A 196 12.68 -5.62 6.55
C LEU A 196 11.35 -5.17 7.14
N ARG A 197 10.94 -3.92 6.95
CA ARG A 197 9.64 -3.45 7.47
C ARG A 197 8.45 -3.85 6.57
N ASP A 198 8.55 -3.57 5.27
CA ASP A 198 7.45 -3.80 4.31
C ASP A 198 7.44 -5.24 3.74
N ARG A 199 8.43 -6.07 4.12
CA ARG A 199 8.58 -7.49 3.72
C ARG A 199 8.58 -7.73 2.20
N TYR A 200 9.11 -6.78 1.44
CA TYR A 200 9.27 -6.96 0.00
C TYR A 200 10.36 -8.01 -0.28
N GLY A 201 10.27 -8.67 -1.43
CA GLY A 201 11.25 -9.69 -1.82
C GLY A 201 12.64 -9.12 -2.11
N VAL A 202 13.68 -9.77 -1.57
CA VAL A 202 15.08 -9.32 -1.67
C VAL A 202 15.54 -9.30 -3.14
N GLN A 203 15.27 -10.37 -3.87
CA GLN A 203 15.69 -10.51 -5.25
C GLN A 203 14.98 -9.48 -6.14
N GLU A 204 13.67 -9.36 -5.97
CA GLU A 204 12.82 -8.44 -6.71
C GLU A 204 13.26 -6.99 -6.52
N PHE A 205 13.57 -6.59 -5.28
CA PHE A 205 14.01 -5.22 -4.97
C PHE A 205 15.40 -4.90 -5.53
N ILE A 206 16.34 -5.85 -5.44
CA ILE A 206 17.74 -5.62 -5.81
C ILE A 206 17.93 -5.73 -7.32
N GLU A 207 17.33 -6.73 -7.97
CA GLU A 207 17.52 -6.99 -9.40
C GLU A 207 16.52 -6.24 -10.29
N PHE A 208 15.30 -5.98 -9.80
CA PHE A 208 14.20 -5.37 -10.56
C PHE A 208 13.64 -4.11 -9.88
N TYR A 209 14.54 -3.16 -9.58
CA TYR A 209 14.19 -1.95 -8.83
C TYR A 209 13.21 -1.02 -9.56
N SER A 210 13.30 -0.89 -10.88
CA SER A 210 12.36 -0.06 -11.65
C SER A 210 10.94 -0.64 -11.65
N VAL A 211 10.81 -1.98 -11.69
CA VAL A 211 9.54 -2.69 -11.58
C VAL A 211 8.98 -2.53 -10.17
N TYR A 212 9.81 -2.63 -9.14
CA TYR A 212 9.42 -2.28 -7.76
C TYR A 212 8.86 -0.85 -7.68
N LYS A 213 9.54 0.14 -8.24
CA LYS A 213 9.06 1.54 -8.26
C LYS A 213 7.73 1.68 -8.99
N ARG A 214 7.56 0.95 -10.11
CA ARG A 214 6.28 0.91 -10.82
C ARG A 214 5.17 0.33 -9.95
N LEU A 215 5.40 -0.76 -9.23
CA LEU A 215 4.41 -1.32 -8.29
C LEU A 215 4.14 -0.40 -7.10
N GLU A 216 5.13 0.37 -6.65
CA GLU A 216 4.95 1.37 -5.59
C GLU A 216 4.00 2.49 -6.04
N GLU A 217 4.22 3.03 -7.24
CA GLU A 217 3.31 4.02 -7.83
C GLU A 217 1.89 3.48 -8.01
N CYS A 218 1.77 2.18 -8.28
CA CYS A 218 0.49 1.50 -8.41
C CYS A 218 -0.05 1.00 -7.06
N LEU A 219 0.50 1.40 -5.92
CA LEU A 219 0.01 0.99 -4.59
C LEU A 219 -0.02 -0.54 -4.35
N LEU A 220 0.74 -1.32 -5.13
CA LEU A 220 0.75 -2.79 -5.07
C LEU A 220 1.79 -3.36 -4.10
N VAL A 221 2.78 -2.57 -3.68
CA VAL A 221 3.89 -3.04 -2.82
C VAL A 221 3.40 -3.58 -1.47
N GLY A 222 2.33 -3.00 -0.91
CA GLY A 222 1.76 -3.49 0.34
C GLY A 222 1.15 -4.89 0.23
N TRP A 223 0.55 -5.19 -0.92
CA TRP A 223 0.04 -6.52 -1.25
C TRP A 223 1.18 -7.52 -1.47
N VAL A 224 2.29 -7.09 -2.09
CA VAL A 224 3.52 -7.89 -2.18
C VAL A 224 4.05 -8.24 -0.80
N GLY A 225 4.09 -7.27 0.11
CA GLY A 225 4.46 -7.55 1.48
C GLY A 225 3.54 -8.61 2.12
N ARG A 226 2.22 -8.42 2.02
CA ARG A 226 1.25 -9.30 2.69
C ARG A 226 1.30 -10.74 2.19
N PHE A 227 1.31 -10.92 0.87
CA PHE A 227 1.18 -12.23 0.23
C PHE A 227 2.51 -12.80 -0.28
N GLY A 228 3.59 -12.04 -0.18
CA GLY A 228 4.95 -12.46 -0.50
C GLY A 228 5.12 -12.99 -1.92
N LYS A 229 5.99 -14.01 -2.04
CA LYS A 229 6.34 -14.66 -3.30
C LYS A 229 5.15 -15.31 -4.01
N GLN A 230 4.07 -15.65 -3.31
CA GLN A 230 2.88 -16.20 -3.96
C GLN A 230 2.19 -15.14 -4.84
N PHE A 231 2.21 -13.88 -4.43
CA PHE A 231 1.64 -12.78 -5.20
C PHE A 231 2.62 -12.23 -6.24
N PHE A 232 3.88 -12.00 -5.87
CA PHE A 232 4.86 -11.36 -6.75
C PHE A 232 6.25 -11.96 -6.59
N SER A 233 6.86 -12.38 -7.69
CA SER A 233 8.12 -13.14 -7.67
C SER A 233 8.94 -12.97 -8.94
N VAL A 234 10.25 -13.19 -8.85
CA VAL A 234 11.09 -13.50 -10.01
C VAL A 234 10.94 -14.98 -10.37
N GLU A 235 10.69 -15.28 -11.64
CA GLU A 235 10.45 -16.64 -12.14
C GLU A 235 11.38 -16.96 -13.33
N THR A 236 11.64 -18.25 -13.54
CA THR A 236 12.24 -18.75 -14.78
C THR A 236 11.13 -19.35 -15.64
N GLU A 237 10.83 -18.70 -16.75
CA GLU A 237 9.82 -19.13 -17.72
C GLU A 237 10.48 -19.91 -18.86
N GLN A 238 9.89 -21.04 -19.22
CA GLN A 238 10.34 -21.84 -20.36
C GLN A 238 9.44 -21.60 -21.58
N VAL A 239 10.04 -21.18 -22.68
CA VAL A 239 9.37 -20.95 -23.97
C VAL A 239 10.06 -21.82 -25.02
N GLY A 240 9.50 -23.02 -25.25
CA GLY A 240 10.17 -24.05 -26.06
C GLY A 240 11.47 -24.50 -25.39
N ILE A 241 12.59 -24.33 -26.11
CA ILE A 241 13.94 -24.64 -25.60
C ILE A 241 14.61 -23.45 -24.87
N VAL A 242 13.96 -22.28 -24.88
CA VAL A 242 14.52 -21.05 -24.31
C VAL A 242 14.06 -20.88 -22.88
N GLN A 243 15.00 -20.72 -21.96
CA GLN A 243 14.70 -20.29 -20.59
C GLN A 243 14.93 -18.79 -20.48
N ARG A 244 13.97 -18.10 -19.85
CA ARG A 244 14.06 -16.65 -19.62
C ARG A 244 13.68 -16.29 -18.18
N LYS A 245 14.44 -15.37 -17.60
CA LYS A 245 14.17 -14.78 -16.28
C LYS A 245 13.17 -13.65 -16.43
N VAL A 246 12.04 -13.75 -15.72
CA VAL A 246 10.92 -12.81 -15.78
C VAL A 246 10.49 -12.39 -14.38
N VAL A 247 9.63 -11.38 -14.32
CA VAL A 247 8.97 -10.97 -13.08
C VAL A 247 7.49 -11.22 -13.24
N ALA A 248 6.92 -12.00 -12.33
CA ALA A 248 5.54 -12.42 -12.39
C ALA A 248 4.69 -11.82 -11.26
N LEU A 249 3.50 -11.35 -11.63
CA LEU A 249 2.44 -10.92 -10.70
C LEU A 249 1.26 -11.88 -10.83
N LYS A 250 0.67 -12.28 -9.70
CA LYS A 250 -0.49 -13.16 -9.70
C LYS A 250 -1.72 -12.39 -10.16
N MET A 251 -2.39 -12.88 -11.21
CA MET A 251 -3.64 -12.35 -11.75
C MET A 251 -4.56 -13.53 -12.09
N GLU A 252 -5.81 -13.50 -11.59
CA GLU A 252 -6.79 -14.59 -11.78
C GLU A 252 -6.22 -15.99 -11.48
N GLY A 253 -5.50 -16.09 -10.36
CA GLY A 253 -4.87 -17.33 -9.89
C GLY A 253 -3.57 -17.70 -10.60
N LYS A 254 -3.19 -17.04 -11.69
CA LYS A 254 -2.04 -17.38 -12.53
C LYS A 254 -0.88 -16.40 -12.36
N LYS A 255 0.35 -16.88 -12.45
CA LYS A 255 1.56 -16.05 -12.50
C LYS A 255 1.70 -15.47 -13.91
N VAL A 256 1.55 -14.15 -14.02
CA VAL A 256 1.64 -13.42 -15.30
C VAL A 256 2.93 -12.61 -15.34
N ASN A 257 3.73 -12.79 -16.39
CA ASN A 257 4.90 -11.95 -16.66
C ASN A 257 4.50 -10.49 -16.88
N ILE A 258 4.98 -9.58 -16.03
CA ILE A 258 4.66 -8.14 -16.09
C ILE A 258 5.77 -7.28 -16.69
N LEU A 259 6.86 -7.87 -17.18
CA LEU A 259 7.96 -7.11 -17.80
C LEU A 259 7.48 -6.39 -19.07
N ASP A 260 6.59 -7.01 -19.85
CA ASP A 260 5.91 -6.34 -20.95
C ASP A 260 4.51 -5.86 -20.53
N GLU A 261 4.41 -4.57 -20.16
CA GLU A 261 3.11 -3.97 -19.80
C GLU A 261 2.09 -3.94 -20.98
N LYS A 262 2.50 -4.19 -22.24
CA LYS A 262 1.58 -4.29 -23.40
C LYS A 262 0.95 -5.68 -23.56
N SER A 263 1.52 -6.69 -22.91
CA SER A 263 0.97 -8.04 -22.92
C SER A 263 -0.43 -8.04 -22.33
N ARG A 264 -1.31 -8.85 -22.92
CA ARG A 264 -2.73 -8.94 -22.52
C ARG A 264 -2.97 -10.10 -21.58
N VAL A 265 -3.82 -9.85 -20.59
CA VAL A 265 -4.31 -10.84 -19.64
C VAL A 265 -5.81 -10.99 -19.83
N THR A 266 -6.30 -12.22 -19.73
CA THR A 266 -7.73 -12.50 -19.79
C THR A 266 -8.26 -12.64 -18.37
N PHE A 267 -9.13 -11.73 -17.98
CA PHE A 267 -9.85 -11.74 -16.71
C PHE A 267 -11.22 -12.39 -16.84
N ASP A 268 -11.89 -12.60 -15.71
CA ASP A 268 -13.25 -13.13 -15.68
C ASP A 268 -14.20 -12.38 -16.64
N GLY A 269 -15.09 -13.15 -17.25
CA GLY A 269 -15.91 -12.72 -18.38
C GLY A 269 -15.12 -12.50 -19.68
N ASN A 270 -14.01 -13.19 -19.90
CA ASN A 270 -13.19 -13.06 -21.12
C ASN A 270 -12.68 -11.62 -21.40
N LEU A 271 -12.59 -10.78 -20.36
CA LEU A 271 -12.09 -9.42 -20.52
C LEU A 271 -10.58 -9.47 -20.79
N LYS A 272 -10.19 -9.13 -22.02
CA LYS A 272 -8.79 -9.01 -22.42
C LYS A 272 -8.32 -7.57 -22.27
N VAL A 273 -7.46 -7.32 -21.29
CA VAL A 273 -6.84 -5.99 -21.05
C VAL A 273 -5.33 -6.12 -21.02
N ASP A 274 -4.63 -5.06 -21.41
CA ASP A 274 -3.18 -5.01 -21.20
C ASP A 274 -2.82 -4.76 -19.73
N ILE A 275 -1.63 -5.23 -19.35
CA ILE A 275 -1.12 -5.11 -17.98
C ILE A 275 -0.97 -3.63 -17.59
N LYS A 276 -0.60 -2.76 -18.52
CA LYS A 276 -0.49 -1.30 -18.31
C LYS A 276 -1.80 -0.71 -17.78
N THR A 277 -2.93 -1.12 -18.35
CA THR A 277 -4.27 -0.67 -17.97
C THR A 277 -4.58 -1.11 -16.55
N VAL A 278 -4.36 -2.38 -16.22
CA VAL A 278 -4.53 -2.91 -14.87
C VAL A 278 -3.72 -2.11 -13.84
N LEU A 279 -2.42 -1.92 -14.09
CA LEU A 279 -1.53 -1.16 -13.21
C LEU A 279 -1.97 0.31 -13.06
N ASN A 280 -2.47 0.93 -14.13
CA ASN A 280 -2.96 2.30 -14.08
C ASN A 280 -4.26 2.44 -13.27
N VAL A 281 -5.14 1.42 -13.28
CA VAL A 281 -6.29 1.40 -12.37
C VAL A 281 -5.82 1.45 -10.92
N PHE A 282 -4.83 0.63 -10.56
CA PHE A 282 -4.28 0.65 -9.21
C PHE A 282 -3.58 1.97 -8.84
N LYS A 283 -2.86 2.59 -9.79
CA LYS A 283 -2.30 3.94 -9.60
C LYS A 283 -3.37 5.00 -9.30
N ALA A 284 -4.59 4.83 -9.81
CA ALA A 284 -5.71 5.74 -9.62
C ALA A 284 -6.56 5.44 -8.37
N LYS A 285 -6.22 4.43 -7.55
CA LYS A 285 -7.05 3.99 -6.39
C LYS A 285 -7.30 5.04 -5.31
N ASN A 286 -6.43 6.05 -5.21
CA ASN A 286 -6.67 7.18 -4.32
C ASN A 286 -7.76 8.14 -4.83
N ASP A 287 -8.12 8.06 -6.11
CA ASP A 287 -9.11 8.90 -6.77
C ASP A 287 -10.44 8.16 -7.01
N GLU A 288 -10.37 6.90 -7.46
CA GLU A 288 -11.54 6.08 -7.81
C GLU A 288 -11.30 4.60 -7.51
N PRO A 289 -12.34 3.82 -7.16
CA PRO A 289 -12.17 2.41 -6.80
C PRO A 289 -11.74 1.53 -7.97
N GLY A 290 -12.14 1.83 -9.20
CA GLY A 290 -11.82 1.00 -10.37
C GLY A 290 -12.37 -0.43 -10.33
N ASP A 291 -12.09 -1.21 -11.39
CA ASP A 291 -12.71 -2.53 -11.63
C ASP A 291 -11.79 -3.72 -11.30
N PHE A 292 -10.66 -3.47 -10.64
CA PHE A 292 -9.73 -4.50 -10.20
C PHE A 292 -9.46 -4.39 -8.71
N ALA A 293 -9.36 -5.52 -8.03
CA ALA A 293 -8.97 -5.61 -6.61
C ALA A 293 -7.94 -6.75 -6.44
N VAL A 294 -7.31 -6.82 -5.27
CA VAL A 294 -6.37 -7.89 -4.93
C VAL A 294 -7.00 -8.81 -3.89
N PHE A 295 -6.94 -10.11 -4.15
CA PHE A 295 -7.36 -11.17 -3.24
C PHE A 295 -6.24 -12.21 -3.13
N GLY A 296 -5.96 -12.76 -1.94
CA GLY A 296 -4.79 -13.61 -1.71
C GLY A 296 -4.71 -14.83 -2.66
N PRO A 297 -5.76 -15.66 -2.76
CA PRO A 297 -5.76 -16.83 -3.63
C PRO A 297 -5.68 -16.50 -5.12
N SER A 298 -6.26 -15.39 -5.58
CA SER A 298 -6.38 -15.06 -7.01
C SER A 298 -5.38 -14.01 -7.49
N GLY A 299 -4.74 -13.28 -6.57
CA GLY A 299 -3.99 -12.07 -6.89
C GLY A 299 -4.90 -10.97 -7.42
N VAL A 300 -4.45 -10.26 -8.46
CA VAL A 300 -5.26 -9.24 -9.13
C VAL A 300 -6.46 -9.92 -9.80
N THR A 301 -7.65 -9.48 -9.44
CA THR A 301 -8.93 -10.04 -9.90
C THR A 301 -9.80 -8.91 -10.41
N ARG A 302 -10.62 -9.18 -11.42
CA ARG A 302 -11.64 -8.24 -11.84
C ARG A 302 -12.77 -8.17 -10.82
N PHE A 303 -12.73 -7.16 -9.97
CA PHE A 303 -13.74 -6.94 -8.94
C PHE A 303 -13.77 -5.46 -8.57
N ASN A 304 -14.96 -4.86 -8.63
CA ASN A 304 -15.15 -3.50 -8.18
C ASN A 304 -15.54 -3.51 -6.70
N ALA A 305 -14.59 -3.09 -5.85
CA ALA A 305 -14.73 -3.13 -4.41
C ALA A 305 -15.91 -2.33 -3.86
N HIS A 306 -16.51 -1.38 -4.60
CA HIS A 306 -17.66 -0.58 -4.15
C HIS A 306 -19.01 -1.04 -4.70
N VAL A 307 -19.00 -1.95 -5.68
CA VAL A 307 -20.21 -2.45 -6.37
C VAL A 307 -20.56 -3.86 -5.88
N HIS A 308 -19.54 -4.70 -5.69
CA HIS A 308 -19.65 -6.10 -5.25
C HIS A 308 -20.39 -7.04 -6.21
N ASP A 309 -20.53 -6.65 -7.47
CA ASP A 309 -21.30 -7.40 -8.45
C ASP A 309 -20.37 -8.13 -9.42
N ARG A 310 -20.87 -9.19 -10.04
CA ARG A 310 -20.11 -9.95 -11.04
C ARG A 310 -20.27 -9.25 -12.38
N TYR A 311 -19.18 -9.06 -13.11
CA TYR A 311 -19.32 -8.50 -14.44
C TYR A 311 -19.77 -9.57 -15.43
N ASN A 312 -20.85 -9.30 -16.14
CA ASN A 312 -21.33 -10.13 -17.23
C ASN A 312 -20.81 -9.59 -18.56
N PRO A 313 -20.00 -10.37 -19.29
CA PRO A 313 -19.41 -9.92 -20.55
C PRO A 313 -20.37 -9.91 -21.73
N ALA A 314 -21.43 -10.72 -21.70
CA ALA A 314 -22.45 -10.73 -22.74
C ALA A 314 -23.27 -9.43 -22.71
N THR A 315 -23.66 -8.98 -21.51
CA THR A 315 -24.46 -7.77 -21.32
C THR A 315 -23.61 -6.50 -21.16
N LYS A 316 -22.30 -6.67 -20.92
CA LYS A 316 -21.35 -5.61 -20.53
C LYS A 316 -21.77 -4.85 -19.27
N LYS A 317 -22.56 -5.48 -18.40
CA LYS A 317 -23.10 -4.89 -17.17
C LYS A 317 -22.65 -5.72 -15.97
N TYR A 318 -22.78 -5.12 -14.79
CA TYR A 318 -22.63 -5.83 -13.53
C TYR A 318 -23.94 -6.53 -13.18
N ASP A 319 -23.89 -7.85 -13.06
CA ASP A 319 -24.99 -8.68 -12.57
C ASP A 319 -24.92 -8.73 -11.04
N PRO A 320 -25.96 -8.27 -10.34
CA PRO A 320 -25.95 -8.21 -8.89
C PRO A 320 -25.72 -9.58 -8.27
N ILE A 321 -24.75 -9.69 -7.35
CA ILE A 321 -24.71 -10.86 -6.48
C ILE A 321 -25.95 -10.81 -5.60
N ASP A 322 -26.78 -11.85 -5.65
CA ASP A 322 -28.01 -11.90 -4.87
C ASP A 322 -27.70 -11.95 -3.37
N LEU A 323 -28.11 -10.89 -2.68
CA LEU A 323 -28.02 -10.71 -1.23
C LEU A 323 -29.41 -10.61 -0.60
N THR A 324 -30.49 -10.91 -1.32
CA THR A 324 -31.86 -10.67 -0.85
C THR A 324 -32.28 -11.61 0.28
N GLN A 325 -31.78 -12.85 0.26
CA GLN A 325 -32.05 -13.86 1.28
C GLN A 325 -31.46 -13.46 2.65
N PRO A 326 -32.30 -13.20 3.68
CA PRO A 326 -31.84 -12.90 5.03
C PRO A 326 -31.10 -14.08 5.66
N ASN A 327 -30.13 -13.79 6.55
CA ASN A 327 -29.36 -14.79 7.30
C ASN A 327 -28.58 -15.80 6.42
N SER A 328 -28.38 -15.49 5.14
CA SER A 328 -27.56 -16.31 4.24
C SER A 328 -26.07 -16.06 4.45
N ALA A 329 -25.24 -17.06 4.13
CA ALA A 329 -23.78 -16.95 4.10
C ALA A 329 -23.30 -16.18 2.85
N TRP A 330 -23.84 -14.99 2.65
CA TRP A 330 -23.66 -14.20 1.42
C TRP A 330 -22.20 -13.87 1.11
N TRP A 331 -21.35 -13.80 2.14
CA TRP A 331 -19.92 -13.54 2.01
C TRP A 331 -19.20 -14.66 1.24
N GLU A 332 -19.73 -15.88 1.23
CA GLU A 332 -19.18 -17.01 0.46
C GLU A 332 -19.40 -16.83 -1.06
N LYS A 333 -20.31 -15.93 -1.47
CA LYS A 333 -20.52 -15.60 -2.89
C LYS A 333 -19.45 -14.63 -3.43
N TYR A 334 -18.68 -13.99 -2.55
CA TYR A 334 -17.62 -13.04 -2.88
C TYR A 334 -16.25 -13.74 -3.01
N PRO A 335 -15.28 -13.13 -3.70
CA PRO A 335 -13.92 -13.65 -3.73
C PRO A 335 -13.32 -13.76 -2.34
N VAL A 336 -12.63 -14.87 -2.05
CA VAL A 336 -11.91 -15.07 -0.79
C VAL A 336 -10.79 -14.04 -0.67
N PHE A 337 -10.86 -13.16 0.33
CA PHE A 337 -9.84 -12.14 0.51
C PHE A 337 -8.51 -12.74 0.97
N GLU A 338 -8.55 -13.53 2.03
CA GLU A 338 -7.41 -14.27 2.57
C GLU A 338 -7.92 -15.41 3.44
N THR A 339 -7.20 -16.52 3.44
CA THR A 339 -7.36 -17.58 4.43
C THR A 339 -6.12 -17.61 5.31
N VAL A 340 -6.31 -17.58 6.62
CA VAL A 340 -5.23 -17.64 7.61
C VAL A 340 -5.44 -18.84 8.52
N ASP A 341 -4.34 -19.44 8.97
CA ASP A 341 -4.41 -20.42 10.04
C ASP A 341 -4.59 -19.76 11.41
N ARG A 342 -5.04 -20.54 12.40
CA ARG A 342 -5.25 -20.07 13.78
C ARG A 342 -3.98 -19.50 14.40
N ALA A 343 -2.81 -20.08 14.09
CA ALA A 343 -1.53 -19.65 14.67
C ALA A 343 -1.12 -18.24 14.19
N GLU A 344 -1.24 -17.98 12.90
CA GLU A 344 -1.03 -16.66 12.30
C GLU A 344 -2.05 -15.65 12.80
N LEU A 345 -3.30 -16.07 13.03
CA LEU A 345 -4.33 -15.22 13.60
C LEU A 345 -3.98 -14.79 15.04
N ILE A 346 -3.55 -15.73 15.89
CA ILE A 346 -3.06 -15.46 17.25
C ILE A 346 -1.82 -14.56 17.21
N ARG A 347 -0.88 -14.80 16.28
CA ARG A 347 0.30 -13.95 16.09
C ARG A 347 -0.07 -12.52 15.72
N ARG A 348 -1.12 -12.32 14.90
CA ARG A 348 -1.63 -10.99 14.53
C ARG A 348 -2.41 -10.33 15.67
N HIS A 349 -3.12 -11.11 16.47
CA HIS A 349 -4.00 -10.62 17.52
C HIS A 349 -3.76 -11.41 18.80
N PRO A 350 -2.64 -11.18 19.51
CA PRO A 350 -2.27 -11.97 20.69
C PRO A 350 -3.24 -11.75 21.86
N GLN A 351 -3.90 -10.59 21.89
CA GLN A 351 -4.86 -10.21 22.93
C GLN A 351 -6.23 -9.95 22.31
N VAL A 352 -7.27 -10.42 22.99
CA VAL A 352 -8.68 -10.32 22.57
C VAL A 352 -9.58 -9.97 23.73
N ILE A 353 -10.70 -9.33 23.47
CA ILE A 353 -11.75 -9.03 24.45
C ILE A 353 -12.77 -10.17 24.42
N ASN A 354 -13.01 -10.80 25.57
CA ASN A 354 -14.01 -11.86 25.72
C ASN A 354 -15.43 -11.29 25.94
N LYS A 355 -16.42 -12.17 26.12
CA LYS A 355 -17.83 -11.77 26.29
C LYS A 355 -18.08 -11.01 27.59
N GLU A 356 -17.23 -11.17 28.60
CA GLU A 356 -17.24 -10.43 29.86
C GLU A 356 -16.55 -9.06 29.77
N GLY A 357 -15.98 -8.70 28.62
CA GLY A 357 -15.27 -7.43 28.42
C GLY A 357 -13.84 -7.43 28.96
N GLN A 358 -13.32 -8.60 29.36
CA GLN A 358 -11.97 -8.76 29.86
C GLN A 358 -11.01 -9.00 28.69
N VAL A 359 -9.81 -8.42 28.81
CA VAL A 359 -8.72 -8.69 27.88
C VAL A 359 -8.05 -9.99 28.27
N VAL A 360 -8.01 -10.93 27.35
CA VAL A 360 -7.47 -12.28 27.54
C VAL A 360 -6.50 -12.64 26.41
N GLU A 361 -5.61 -13.59 26.68
CA GLU A 361 -4.69 -14.13 25.69
C GLU A 361 -5.43 -14.98 24.65
N ALA A 362 -5.27 -14.66 23.37
CA ALA A 362 -5.96 -15.30 22.26
C ALA A 362 -5.64 -16.79 22.14
N ASN A 363 -4.39 -17.19 22.42
CA ASN A 363 -3.96 -18.58 22.35
C ASN A 363 -4.78 -19.51 23.26
N ALA A 364 -5.16 -19.02 24.43
CA ALA A 364 -5.92 -19.78 25.42
C ALA A 364 -7.45 -19.70 25.22
N HIS A 365 -7.95 -18.69 24.49
CA HIS A 365 -9.39 -18.38 24.48
C HIS A 365 -10.06 -18.39 23.10
N LEU A 366 -9.29 -18.36 22.00
CA LEU A 366 -9.84 -18.50 20.65
C LEU A 366 -10.01 -19.98 20.32
N ASN A 367 -11.17 -20.56 20.60
CA ASN A 367 -11.47 -21.97 20.32
C ASN A 367 -11.82 -22.19 18.83
N SER A 368 -11.73 -23.45 18.38
CA SER A 368 -12.18 -23.82 17.04
C SER A 368 -13.65 -23.47 16.84
N GLY A 369 -14.00 -22.87 15.70
CA GLY A 369 -15.37 -22.43 15.39
C GLY A 369 -15.81 -21.09 16.00
N GLN A 370 -15.00 -20.44 16.84
CA GLN A 370 -15.30 -19.08 17.31
C GLN A 370 -14.88 -18.04 16.29
N TRP A 371 -15.68 -17.00 16.10
CA TRP A 371 -15.36 -15.91 15.20
C TRP A 371 -14.46 -14.89 15.91
N LEU A 372 -13.67 -14.15 15.13
CA LEU A 372 -12.89 -13.03 15.64
C LEU A 372 -13.22 -11.76 14.85
N VAL A 373 -13.71 -10.73 15.53
CA VAL A 373 -14.07 -9.44 14.94
C VAL A 373 -13.09 -8.39 15.39
N ILE A 374 -12.49 -7.66 14.45
CA ILE A 374 -11.47 -6.66 14.72
C ILE A 374 -12.00 -5.27 14.34
N GLU A 375 -12.06 -4.39 15.33
CA GLU A 375 -12.19 -2.95 15.11
C GLU A 375 -10.86 -2.40 14.60
N LYS A 376 -10.85 -1.80 13.41
CA LYS A 376 -9.62 -1.27 12.80
C LYS A 376 -9.66 0.24 12.63
N ALA A 377 -8.48 0.84 12.72
CA ALA A 377 -8.23 2.18 12.20
C ALA A 377 -6.90 2.22 11.44
N SER A 378 -6.82 3.10 10.45
CA SER A 378 -5.59 3.44 9.74
C SER A 378 -5.39 4.95 9.69
N LYS A 379 -4.13 5.40 9.68
CA LYS A 379 -3.75 6.81 9.51
C LYS A 379 -2.40 6.98 8.82
N GLU A 380 -2.23 8.03 8.02
CA GLU A 380 -0.95 8.35 7.35
C GLU A 380 -0.02 9.21 8.20
N SER A 381 -0.55 10.02 9.11
CA SER A 381 0.21 10.97 9.92
C SER A 381 0.15 10.65 11.42
N PRO A 382 1.13 11.11 12.21
CA PRO A 382 1.10 10.94 13.66
C PRO A 382 0.03 11.80 14.35
N GLY A 383 -0.36 12.94 13.75
CA GLY A 383 -1.38 13.85 14.28
C GLY A 383 -2.80 13.25 14.31
N LEU A 384 -3.72 14.00 14.92
CA LEU A 384 -5.16 13.74 14.83
C LEU A 384 -5.74 14.56 13.67
N ASP A 385 -5.23 14.28 12.47
CA ASP A 385 -5.68 14.91 11.24
C ASP A 385 -7.09 14.45 10.88
N LEU A 386 -7.89 15.37 10.34
CA LEU A 386 -9.23 15.06 9.84
C LEU A 386 -9.12 14.20 8.57
N ASP A 387 -8.23 14.49 7.63
CA ASP A 387 -8.04 13.68 6.44
C ASP A 387 -7.01 12.54 6.63
N ALA A 388 -6.89 11.69 5.62
CA ALA A 388 -5.89 10.61 5.55
C ALA A 388 -5.95 9.58 6.71
N ASN A 389 -7.14 9.35 7.25
CA ASN A 389 -7.46 8.28 8.20
C ASN A 389 -8.65 7.45 7.69
N HIS A 390 -8.84 6.26 8.23
CA HIS A 390 -9.97 5.39 7.87
C HIS A 390 -10.26 4.36 8.96
N GLY A 391 -11.52 4.09 9.26
CA GLY A 391 -11.98 3.04 10.18
C GLY A 391 -12.75 1.95 9.45
N TYR A 392 -12.55 0.69 9.82
CA TYR A 392 -13.14 -0.46 9.13
C TYR A 392 -13.21 -1.68 10.05
N LEU A 393 -13.80 -2.78 9.57
CA LEU A 393 -13.88 -4.05 10.28
C LEU A 393 -13.14 -5.13 9.52
N ASP A 394 -12.35 -5.94 10.25
CA ASP A 394 -11.90 -7.25 9.77
C ASP A 394 -12.65 -8.33 10.55
N ILE A 395 -13.23 -9.30 9.84
CA ILE A 395 -14.04 -10.37 10.42
C ILE A 395 -13.42 -11.69 9.98
N TYR A 396 -12.87 -12.44 10.92
CA TYR A 396 -12.32 -13.77 10.69
C TYR A 396 -13.41 -14.81 10.97
N ILE A 397 -13.81 -15.50 9.92
CA ILE A 397 -14.87 -16.50 9.90
C ILE A 397 -14.24 -17.89 9.86
N PRO A 398 -14.53 -18.80 10.81
CA PRO A 398 -14.06 -20.17 10.75
C PRO A 398 -14.46 -20.85 9.44
N SER A 399 -13.49 -21.41 8.73
CA SER A 399 -13.69 -22.16 7.48
C SER A 399 -13.16 -23.60 7.54
N GLY A 400 -12.69 -24.02 8.72
CA GLY A 400 -12.19 -25.36 9.03
C GLY A 400 -11.66 -25.43 10.47
N PRO A 401 -11.13 -26.59 10.92
CA PRO A 401 -10.70 -26.79 12.31
C PRO A 401 -9.72 -25.73 12.85
N ASP A 402 -8.79 -25.27 12.01
CA ASP A 402 -7.79 -24.25 12.36
C ASP A 402 -7.60 -23.22 11.24
N GLN A 403 -8.64 -22.98 10.44
CA GLN A 403 -8.58 -22.04 9.32
C GLN A 403 -9.68 -21.00 9.41
N TYR A 404 -9.33 -19.78 9.02
CA TYR A 404 -10.19 -18.62 9.05
C TYR A 404 -10.15 -17.88 7.73
N THR A 405 -11.32 -17.58 7.19
CA THR A 405 -11.48 -16.68 6.06
C THR A 405 -11.66 -15.26 6.57
N LEU A 406 -10.83 -14.33 6.08
CA LEU A 406 -10.94 -12.91 6.39
C LEU A 406 -11.96 -12.24 5.47
N VAL A 407 -12.91 -11.54 6.06
CA VAL A 407 -13.81 -10.60 5.41
C VAL A 407 -13.48 -9.20 5.92
N THR A 408 -13.00 -8.32 5.05
CA THR A 408 -12.67 -6.93 5.42
C THR A 408 -13.62 -5.95 4.74
N ILE A 409 -14.26 -5.10 5.54
CA ILE A 409 -15.33 -4.20 5.08
C ILE A 409 -15.18 -2.82 5.70
N GLY A 410 -15.23 -1.80 4.86
CA GLY A 410 -15.20 -0.41 5.27
C GLY A 410 -16.25 0.43 4.56
N LYS A 411 -16.66 1.51 5.21
CA LYS A 411 -17.59 2.49 4.65
C LYS A 411 -16.83 3.67 4.07
N PHE A 412 -17.12 4.01 2.82
CA PHE A 412 -16.46 5.08 2.08
C PHE A 412 -17.47 6.09 1.59
N ALA A 413 -17.00 7.30 1.28
CA ALA A 413 -17.74 8.17 0.40
C ALA A 413 -17.65 7.65 -1.04
N ARG A 414 -18.71 7.83 -1.83
CA ARG A 414 -18.75 7.36 -3.23
C ARG A 414 -17.68 8.02 -4.10
N LYS A 415 -17.37 9.29 -3.82
CA LYS A 415 -16.33 10.08 -4.52
C LYS A 415 -15.41 10.73 -3.51
N PHE A 416 -14.10 10.59 -3.70
CA PHE A 416 -13.11 11.25 -2.86
C PHE A 416 -12.87 12.70 -3.33
N PRO A 417 -12.50 13.61 -2.41
CA PRO A 417 -12.19 14.98 -2.74
C PRO A 417 -10.89 15.13 -3.53
N ARG A 418 -10.91 15.99 -4.55
CA ARG A 418 -9.69 16.44 -5.26
C ARG A 418 -9.33 17.88 -4.89
N GLY A 419 -8.04 18.13 -4.67
CA GLY A 419 -7.51 19.44 -4.32
C GLY A 419 -7.93 19.94 -2.92
N PHE A 420 -7.43 21.11 -2.54
CA PHE A 420 -7.65 21.69 -1.20
C PHE A 420 -9.13 22.04 -0.94
N PHE A 421 -9.77 22.77 -1.85
CA PHE A 421 -11.19 23.15 -1.71
C PHE A 421 -12.14 21.95 -1.74
N GLY A 422 -11.81 20.92 -2.53
CA GLY A 422 -12.54 19.65 -2.51
C GLY A 422 -12.48 18.99 -1.15
N ARG A 423 -11.31 18.94 -0.51
CA ARG A 423 -11.15 18.37 0.85
C ARG A 423 -11.93 19.14 1.89
N LEU A 424 -11.90 20.48 1.84
CA LEU A 424 -12.69 21.30 2.75
C LEU A 424 -14.19 21.05 2.55
N LYS A 425 -14.67 21.01 1.30
CA LYS A 425 -16.06 20.64 0.98
C LYS A 425 -16.41 19.25 1.52
N PHE A 426 -15.48 18.29 1.45
CA PHE A 426 -15.67 16.91 1.90
C PHE A 426 -15.78 16.77 3.41
N ILE A 427 -14.94 17.46 4.17
CA ILE A 427 -14.99 17.46 5.64
C ILE A 427 -16.35 18.00 6.14
N MET A 428 -16.98 18.86 5.34
CA MET A 428 -18.10 19.69 5.75
C MET A 428 -19.45 19.28 5.15
N GLY A 429 -19.41 18.42 4.14
CA GLY A 429 -20.59 18.05 3.36
C GLY A 429 -21.23 16.73 3.80
N THR A 430 -22.39 16.49 3.20
CA THR A 430 -23.11 15.21 3.24
C THR A 430 -23.00 14.59 1.85
N PHE A 431 -22.58 13.33 1.76
CA PHE A 431 -22.31 12.64 0.50
C PHE A 431 -22.95 11.26 0.47
N GLU A 432 -23.17 10.74 -0.73
CA GLU A 432 -23.47 9.32 -0.92
C GLU A 432 -22.31 8.44 -0.43
N SER A 433 -22.65 7.33 0.20
CA SER A 433 -21.71 6.36 0.73
C SER A 433 -21.75 5.03 -0.02
N ARG A 434 -20.63 4.31 0.02
CA ARG A 434 -20.47 2.93 -0.42
C ARG A 434 -19.90 2.08 0.71
N LEU A 435 -20.38 0.86 0.84
CA LEU A 435 -19.61 -0.17 1.55
C LEU A 435 -18.65 -0.80 0.56
N ALA A 436 -17.40 -0.96 0.98
CA ALA A 436 -16.40 -1.64 0.20
C ALA A 436 -16.03 -2.99 0.82
N PHE A 437 -16.00 -4.04 0.01
CA PHE A 437 -15.45 -5.34 0.34
C PHE A 437 -14.02 -5.45 -0.16
N GLY A 438 -13.13 -5.96 0.69
CA GLY A 438 -11.70 -5.97 0.39
C GLY A 438 -11.06 -4.60 0.67
N ASP A 439 -11.35 -4.00 1.83
CA ASP A 439 -10.82 -2.68 2.21
C ASP A 439 -9.29 -2.61 2.04
N GLU A 440 -8.88 -1.83 1.06
CA GLU A 440 -7.48 -1.76 0.62
C GLU A 440 -6.58 -1.06 1.65
N ASN A 441 -7.17 -0.33 2.61
CA ASN A 441 -6.40 0.29 3.68
C ASN A 441 -5.59 -0.75 4.43
N HIS A 442 -6.12 -1.96 4.59
CA HIS A 442 -5.43 -3.08 5.24
C HIS A 442 -4.00 -3.29 4.70
N CYS A 443 -3.75 -2.97 3.43
CA CYS A 443 -2.47 -3.22 2.77
C CYS A 443 -1.62 -1.95 2.55
N TYR A 444 -2.06 -0.75 2.96
CA TYR A 444 -1.28 0.47 2.73
C TYR A 444 -0.08 0.59 3.69
N PHE A 445 1.12 0.21 3.22
CA PHE A 445 2.38 0.30 3.97
C PHE A 445 2.79 1.71 4.44
N ARG A 446 2.18 2.76 3.85
CA ARG A 446 2.38 4.15 4.26
C ARG A 446 1.50 4.54 5.45
N ARG A 447 0.58 3.67 5.87
CA ARG A 447 -0.34 3.88 6.98
C ARG A 447 0.10 3.10 8.21
N GLN A 448 -0.15 3.71 9.37
CA GLN A 448 -0.15 3.03 10.66
C GLN A 448 -1.53 2.44 10.89
N HIS A 449 -1.60 1.25 11.46
CA HIS A 449 -2.82 0.53 11.79
C HIS A 449 -2.96 0.39 13.29
N ALA A 450 -4.20 0.48 13.76
CA ALA A 450 -4.60 0.20 15.13
C ALA A 450 -5.72 -0.85 15.10
N SER A 451 -5.71 -1.78 16.05
CA SER A 451 -6.69 -2.85 16.12
C SER A 451 -7.11 -3.19 17.54
N VAL A 452 -8.41 -3.42 17.74
CA VAL A 452 -8.99 -4.01 18.94
C VAL A 452 -9.76 -5.25 18.53
N ALA A 453 -9.48 -6.39 19.16
CA ALA A 453 -10.02 -7.68 18.76
C ALA A 453 -11.07 -8.18 19.75
N TYR A 454 -12.19 -8.69 19.25
CA TYR A 454 -13.33 -9.19 20.02
C TYR A 454 -13.60 -10.64 19.65
N LEU A 455 -13.70 -11.51 20.66
CA LEU A 455 -14.21 -12.87 20.48
C LEU A 455 -15.70 -12.81 20.23
N ALA A 456 -16.16 -13.55 19.23
CA ALA A 456 -17.56 -13.61 18.85
C ALA A 456 -18.03 -15.06 18.77
N ALA A 457 -19.14 -15.34 19.48
CA ALA A 457 -19.88 -16.57 19.22
C ALA A 457 -20.44 -16.55 17.80
N GLU A 458 -20.70 -17.72 17.21
CA GLU A 458 -21.22 -17.84 15.85
C GLU A 458 -22.50 -17.00 15.62
N GLY A 459 -23.43 -17.00 16.60
CA GLY A 459 -24.64 -16.19 16.53
C GLY A 459 -24.37 -14.69 16.49
N GLN A 460 -23.36 -14.21 17.23
CA GLN A 460 -22.92 -12.80 17.18
C GLN A 460 -22.28 -12.47 15.82
N GLY A 461 -21.43 -13.37 15.31
CA GLY A 461 -20.82 -13.25 13.98
C GLY A 461 -21.86 -13.17 12.87
N LYS A 462 -22.82 -14.09 12.85
CA LYS A 462 -23.95 -14.11 11.90
C LYS A 462 -24.80 -12.84 12.00
N LYS A 463 -25.11 -12.37 13.22
CA LYS A 463 -25.84 -11.11 13.44
C LYS A 463 -25.08 -9.92 12.86
N LEU A 464 -23.76 -9.85 13.05
CA LEU A 464 -22.92 -8.81 12.45
C LEU A 464 -22.98 -8.84 10.92
N MET A 465 -22.83 -10.02 10.33
CA MET A 465 -22.88 -10.20 8.88
C MET A 465 -24.24 -9.84 8.27
N GLU A 466 -25.33 -10.09 8.98
CA GLU A 466 -26.67 -9.67 8.59
C GLU A 466 -26.84 -8.14 8.63
N LEU A 467 -26.34 -7.48 9.68
CA LEU A 467 -26.33 -6.01 9.76
C LEU A 467 -25.51 -5.37 8.63
N ILE A 468 -24.43 -6.03 8.19
CA ILE A 468 -23.62 -5.58 7.07
C ILE A 468 -24.34 -5.82 5.74
N ARG A 469 -25.00 -6.98 5.56
CA ARG A 469 -25.81 -7.31 4.37
C ARG A 469 -26.84 -6.22 4.08
N LEU A 470 -27.59 -5.81 5.11
CA LEU A 470 -28.61 -4.76 5.01
C LEU A 470 -28.02 -3.43 4.56
N ASP A 471 -26.85 -3.06 5.07
CA ASP A 471 -26.16 -1.85 4.63
C ASP A 471 -25.66 -1.97 3.18
N ILE A 472 -25.20 -3.14 2.73
CA ILE A 472 -24.82 -3.34 1.32
C ILE A 472 -26.05 -3.13 0.42
N LEU A 473 -27.21 -3.67 0.79
CA LEU A 473 -28.45 -3.44 0.06
C LEU A 473 -28.85 -1.96 0.05
N ALA A 474 -28.79 -1.28 1.20
CA ALA A 474 -29.01 0.16 1.28
C ALA A 474 -28.01 0.95 0.41
N SER A 475 -26.76 0.51 0.37
CA SER A 475 -25.71 1.12 -0.45
C SER A 475 -26.00 1.00 -1.95
N ARG A 476 -26.44 -0.18 -2.41
CA ARG A 476 -26.86 -0.42 -3.80
C ARG A 476 -28.03 0.47 -4.19
N ALA A 477 -28.95 0.73 -3.28
CA ALA A 477 -30.06 1.65 -3.46
C ALA A 477 -29.70 3.15 -3.31
N ASN A 478 -28.41 3.49 -3.12
CA ASN A 478 -27.94 4.86 -2.83
C ASN A 478 -28.50 5.49 -1.55
N ASN A 479 -28.96 4.67 -0.60
CA ASN A 479 -29.58 5.11 0.65
C ASN A 479 -28.61 5.18 1.85
N LEU A 480 -27.29 5.06 1.61
CA LEU A 480 -26.29 5.30 2.65
C LEU A 480 -25.65 6.68 2.52
N VAL A 481 -25.59 7.39 3.65
CA VAL A 481 -24.96 8.71 3.77
C VAL A 481 -23.58 8.59 4.37
N PHE A 482 -22.66 9.45 3.93
CA PHE A 482 -21.36 9.70 4.53
C PHE A 482 -21.26 11.18 4.90
N GLN A 483 -20.98 11.48 6.16
CA GLN A 483 -20.51 12.81 6.58
C GLN A 483 -19.22 12.60 7.38
N PHE A 484 -18.23 13.43 7.13
CA PHE A 484 -16.88 13.18 7.65
C PHE A 484 -16.86 13.18 9.19
N SER A 485 -17.57 14.11 9.81
CA SER A 485 -17.63 14.30 11.25
C SER A 485 -18.56 13.30 11.95
N TRP A 486 -19.65 12.93 11.29
CA TRP A 486 -20.71 12.05 11.77
C TRP A 486 -21.28 11.22 10.61
N GLN A 487 -21.57 9.94 10.85
CA GLN A 487 -21.91 8.92 9.85
C GLN A 487 -20.78 8.55 8.89
N ASN A 488 -19.54 8.64 9.35
CA ASN A 488 -18.35 8.20 8.62
C ASN A 488 -18.05 6.70 8.83
N CYS A 489 -16.84 6.31 8.44
CA CYS A 489 -16.32 4.96 8.51
C CYS A 489 -16.14 4.41 9.93
N SER A 490 -15.58 5.20 10.84
CA SER A 490 -15.38 4.83 12.25
C SER A 490 -16.70 4.74 13.02
N GLN A 491 -17.62 5.69 12.84
CA GLN A 491 -18.93 5.60 13.49
C GLN A 491 -19.69 4.36 13.01
N TRP A 492 -19.65 4.07 11.71
CA TRP A 492 -20.28 2.87 11.16
C TRP A 492 -19.73 1.60 11.83
N ALA A 493 -18.41 1.45 11.90
CA ALA A 493 -17.78 0.31 12.56
C ALA A 493 -18.20 0.20 14.04
N TYR A 494 -18.11 1.29 14.80
CA TYR A 494 -18.54 1.35 16.21
C TYR A 494 -20.01 0.96 16.38
N HIS A 495 -20.91 1.49 15.55
CA HIS A 495 -22.34 1.17 15.61
C HIS A 495 -22.60 -0.31 15.32
N LYS A 496 -21.91 -0.93 14.36
CA LYS A 496 -22.07 -2.37 14.10
C LYS A 496 -21.61 -3.20 15.28
N LEU A 497 -20.51 -2.81 15.94
CA LEU A 497 -20.01 -3.51 17.12
C LEU A 497 -20.97 -3.40 18.31
N ILE A 498 -21.49 -2.22 18.66
CA ILE A 498 -22.41 -2.07 19.81
C ILE A 498 -23.73 -2.84 19.62
N HIS A 499 -24.22 -2.99 18.38
CA HIS A 499 -25.46 -3.75 18.13
C HIS A 499 -25.29 -5.26 18.36
N VAL A 500 -24.04 -5.76 18.32
CA VAL A 500 -23.71 -7.18 18.42
C VAL A 500 -23.17 -7.53 19.81
N PHE A 501 -22.28 -6.70 20.33
CA PHE A 501 -21.53 -6.94 21.57
C PHE A 501 -21.99 -6.05 22.74
N GLY A 502 -22.94 -5.15 22.50
CA GLY A 502 -23.41 -4.18 23.48
C GLY A 502 -22.40 -3.07 23.76
N LYS A 503 -22.90 -1.97 24.32
CA LYS A 503 -22.09 -0.81 24.73
C LYS A 503 -21.67 -0.97 26.20
N GLU A 504 -20.42 -0.66 26.53
CA GLU A 504 -19.86 -0.90 27.87
C GLU A 504 -20.70 -0.31 29.02
N GLY A 505 -21.14 0.95 28.88
CA GLY A 505 -21.99 1.61 29.90
C GLY A 505 -23.42 1.07 30.02
N GLU A 506 -23.81 0.11 29.17
CA GLU A 506 -25.14 -0.51 29.13
C GLU A 506 -25.03 -2.04 29.30
N GLY A 507 -23.93 -2.53 29.88
CA GLY A 507 -23.69 -3.95 30.15
C GLY A 507 -23.07 -4.74 29.00
N GLY A 508 -22.66 -4.08 27.91
CA GLY A 508 -21.89 -4.70 26.84
C GLY A 508 -20.38 -4.53 27.01
N VAL A 509 -19.62 -4.71 25.92
CA VAL A 509 -18.14 -4.69 25.97
C VAL A 509 -17.49 -3.64 25.06
N VAL A 510 -18.28 -2.94 24.23
CA VAL A 510 -17.74 -2.02 23.22
C VAL A 510 -17.63 -0.60 23.78
N LYS A 511 -16.40 -0.09 23.79
CA LYS A 511 -16.06 1.32 24.07
C LYS A 511 -16.14 2.15 22.79
N ASN A 512 -16.46 3.43 22.92
CA ASN A 512 -16.32 4.35 21.78
C ASN A 512 -14.85 4.77 21.65
N ASN A 513 -14.13 4.08 20.77
CA ASN A 513 -12.69 4.28 20.58
C ASN A 513 -12.35 5.41 19.59
N TYR A 514 -13.35 5.99 18.94
CA TYR A 514 -13.15 7.01 17.90
C TYR A 514 -13.64 8.40 18.30
N GLU A 515 -14.58 8.51 19.23
CA GLU A 515 -15.19 9.79 19.58
C GLU A 515 -14.21 10.72 20.29
N ILE A 516 -14.04 11.92 19.73
CA ILE A 516 -13.22 12.99 20.28
C ILE A 516 -13.90 14.35 20.07
N SER A 517 -13.72 15.27 21.02
CA SER A 517 -14.09 16.68 20.83
C SER A 517 -13.28 17.32 19.72
N VAL A 518 -13.91 18.13 18.86
CA VAL A 518 -13.21 18.88 17.79
C VAL A 518 -12.11 19.78 18.35
N LEU A 519 -12.28 20.28 19.59
CA LEU A 519 -11.29 21.13 20.25
C LEU A 519 -10.05 20.39 20.74
N ASN A 520 -10.14 19.06 20.89
CA ASN A 520 -9.03 18.20 21.31
C ASN A 520 -8.21 17.67 20.13
N LEU A 521 -8.54 18.09 18.91
CA LEU A 521 -7.80 17.70 17.72
C LEU A 521 -6.42 18.36 17.67
N SER A 522 -5.45 17.61 17.18
CA SER A 522 -4.07 18.03 16.96
C SER A 522 -3.68 17.84 15.49
N PRO A 523 -4.30 18.58 14.55
CA PRO A 523 -4.01 18.43 13.14
C PRO A 523 -2.59 18.89 12.82
N SER A 524 -1.98 18.21 11.85
CA SER A 524 -0.69 18.53 11.25
C SER A 524 -0.77 19.82 10.42
N ASN A 525 -1.95 20.18 9.89
CA ASN A 525 -2.14 21.42 9.15
C ASN A 525 -2.06 22.66 10.08
N PRO A 526 -1.12 23.60 9.86
CA PRO A 526 -0.93 24.75 10.74
C PRO A 526 -2.13 25.70 10.81
N LEU A 527 -2.85 25.89 9.70
CA LEU A 527 -4.02 26.78 9.64
C LEU A 527 -5.17 26.21 10.47
N LEU A 528 -5.47 24.92 10.29
CA LEU A 528 -6.52 24.25 11.07
C LEU A 528 -6.17 24.20 12.56
N LYS A 529 -4.89 23.93 12.88
CA LYS A 529 -4.38 23.97 14.26
C LYS A 529 -4.55 25.36 14.88
N LYS A 530 -4.29 26.43 14.14
CA LYS A 530 -4.50 27.82 14.60
C LYS A 530 -5.98 28.11 14.82
N LEU A 531 -6.86 27.70 13.91
CA LEU A 531 -8.31 27.87 14.06
C LEU A 531 -8.84 27.17 15.32
N ILE A 532 -8.46 25.91 15.54
CA ILE A 532 -8.85 25.16 16.75
C ILE A 532 -8.34 25.87 18.00
N LYS A 533 -7.08 26.32 18.02
CA LYS A 533 -6.53 27.07 19.16
C LYS A 533 -7.29 28.37 19.45
N ILE A 534 -7.64 29.13 18.42
CA ILE A 534 -8.43 30.36 18.57
C ILE A 534 -9.77 30.04 19.20
N VAL A 535 -10.51 29.07 18.66
CA VAL A 535 -11.81 28.69 19.23
C VAL A 535 -11.64 28.16 20.66
N ALA A 536 -10.65 27.30 20.93
CA ALA A 536 -10.38 26.77 22.26
C ALA A 536 -10.01 27.86 23.29
N SER A 537 -9.43 28.98 22.85
CA SER A 537 -9.12 30.13 23.72
C SER A 537 -10.33 31.01 24.06
N THR A 538 -11.46 30.82 23.37
CA THR A 538 -12.71 31.54 23.69
C THR A 538 -13.45 30.92 24.89
N PRO A 539 -14.31 31.67 25.60
CA PRO A 539 -15.10 31.13 26.70
C PRO A 539 -15.91 29.88 26.31
N LYS A 540 -15.90 28.83 27.14
CA LYS A 540 -16.60 27.55 26.86
C LYS A 540 -18.04 27.69 26.39
N LYS A 541 -18.76 28.69 26.92
CA LYS A 541 -20.17 28.98 26.56
C LYS A 541 -20.37 29.34 25.08
N ILE A 542 -19.37 29.93 24.41
CA ILE A 542 -19.49 30.37 23.01
C ILE A 542 -18.79 29.45 22.00
N GLN A 543 -17.93 28.55 22.47
CA GLN A 543 -17.15 27.64 21.62
C GLN A 543 -18.04 26.84 20.66
N SER A 544 -19.11 26.23 21.17
CA SER A 544 -20.04 25.42 20.37
C SER A 544 -20.67 26.24 19.24
N SER A 545 -21.15 27.45 19.53
CA SER A 545 -21.76 28.35 18.54
C SER A 545 -20.75 28.80 17.49
N LEU A 546 -19.50 29.10 17.88
CA LEU A 546 -18.43 29.46 16.95
C LEU A 546 -18.09 28.31 16.00
N ILE A 547 -17.94 27.09 16.53
CA ILE A 547 -17.70 25.90 15.70
C ILE A 547 -18.87 25.72 14.73
N LYS A 548 -20.13 25.74 15.20
CA LYS A 548 -21.31 25.58 14.34
C LYS A 548 -21.36 26.64 13.24
N SER A 549 -21.04 27.89 13.55
CA SER A 549 -21.01 29.01 12.59
C SER A 549 -19.93 28.82 11.54
N LEU A 550 -18.70 28.47 11.95
CA LEU A 550 -17.62 28.11 11.03
C LEU A 550 -18.07 26.94 10.15
N LEU A 551 -18.70 25.92 10.75
CA LEU A 551 -19.11 24.75 10.01
C LEU A 551 -20.18 25.08 8.95
N PHE A 552 -21.12 25.96 9.29
CA PHE A 552 -22.16 26.47 8.41
C PHE A 552 -21.59 27.23 7.21
N LEU A 553 -20.66 28.16 7.46
CA LEU A 553 -20.01 28.95 6.40
C LEU A 553 -19.29 28.08 5.35
N PHE A 554 -18.78 26.92 5.76
CA PHE A 554 -18.08 25.99 4.87
C PHE A 554 -18.98 24.89 4.27
N GLY A 555 -20.30 24.96 4.47
CA GLY A 555 -21.26 24.15 3.72
C GLY A 555 -21.93 23.00 4.47
N SER A 556 -21.95 23.04 5.81
CA SER A 556 -22.66 22.04 6.64
C SER A 556 -24.16 21.93 6.35
N PHE A 557 -24.76 22.97 5.77
CA PHE A 557 -26.17 23.03 5.39
C PHE A 557 -26.53 22.15 4.19
N ARG A 558 -25.54 21.63 3.45
CA ARG A 558 -25.78 20.77 2.29
C ARG A 558 -26.46 19.47 2.74
N LYS A 559 -27.58 19.18 2.10
CA LYS A 559 -28.48 18.08 2.45
C LYS A 559 -28.38 16.95 1.44
N MET A 560 -28.70 15.76 1.88
CA MET A 560 -28.93 14.59 1.04
C MET A 560 -30.24 13.94 1.47
N GLU A 561 -31.00 13.44 0.51
CA GLU A 561 -32.22 12.69 0.75
C GLU A 561 -31.91 11.20 0.63
N THR A 562 -32.39 10.41 1.60
CA THR A 562 -32.31 8.97 1.59
C THR A 562 -33.67 8.37 1.87
N LEU A 563 -33.97 7.22 1.27
CA LEU A 563 -35.15 6.45 1.62
C LEU A 563 -34.82 5.56 2.83
N GLU A 564 -35.41 5.87 3.98
CA GLU A 564 -35.32 5.05 5.20
C GLU A 564 -36.72 4.51 5.51
N ASN A 565 -36.89 3.18 5.52
CA ASN A 565 -38.16 2.52 5.82
C ASN A 565 -39.35 2.99 4.95
N GLY A 566 -39.10 3.35 3.68
CA GLY A 566 -40.14 3.85 2.77
C GLY A 566 -40.41 5.35 2.86
N GLU A 567 -39.78 6.06 3.80
CA GLU A 567 -39.91 7.50 3.96
C GLU A 567 -38.66 8.25 3.46
N ILE A 568 -38.87 9.38 2.79
CA ILE A 568 -37.77 10.26 2.38
C ILE A 568 -37.27 11.04 3.61
N LYS A 569 -36.03 10.79 3.99
CA LYS A 569 -35.36 11.47 5.10
C LYS A 569 -34.27 12.39 4.58
N THR A 570 -34.36 13.66 4.97
CA THR A 570 -33.33 14.64 4.65
C THR A 570 -32.25 14.70 5.73
N THR A 571 -31.05 14.26 5.40
CA THR A 571 -29.86 14.26 6.28
C THR A 571 -28.94 15.45 5.95
N SER A 572 -28.44 16.13 6.97
CA SER A 572 -27.49 17.25 6.83
C SER A 572 -26.66 17.41 8.09
N MET A 573 -25.49 18.03 7.96
CA MET A 573 -24.57 18.20 9.08
C MET A 573 -25.12 19.17 10.13
N VAL A 574 -25.89 20.19 9.71
CA VAL A 574 -26.56 21.15 10.60
C VAL A 574 -27.55 20.48 11.55
N LYS A 575 -28.45 19.62 11.06
CA LYS A 575 -29.44 18.92 11.89
C LYS A 575 -28.79 18.07 12.99
N VAL A 576 -27.59 17.53 12.74
CA VAL A 576 -26.83 16.77 13.74
C VAL A 576 -26.23 17.72 14.78
N LEU A 577 -25.63 18.83 14.32
CA LEU A 577 -25.01 19.84 15.17
C LEU A 577 -26.01 20.55 16.10
N GLU A 578 -27.24 20.79 15.67
CA GLU A 578 -28.29 21.41 16.50
C GLU A 578 -28.55 20.64 17.79
N LYS A 579 -28.48 19.32 17.74
CA LYS A 579 -28.74 18.42 18.88
C LYS A 579 -27.57 18.30 19.85
N MET A 580 -26.40 18.84 19.51
CA MET A 580 -25.16 18.66 20.26
C MET A 580 -24.83 19.89 21.11
N ARG A 581 -24.61 19.68 22.42
CA ARG A 581 -24.04 20.69 23.33
C ARG A 581 -22.55 20.91 23.03
N GLU A 582 -21.79 19.82 22.89
CA GLU A 582 -20.39 19.81 22.48
C GLU A 582 -20.25 19.15 21.11
N VAL A 583 -19.42 19.73 20.24
CA VAL A 583 -19.19 19.22 18.89
C VAL A 583 -18.14 18.10 18.93
N LYS A 584 -18.59 16.84 18.87
CA LYS A 584 -17.76 15.62 18.93
C LYS A 584 -17.78 14.82 17.64
N ILE A 585 -16.62 14.46 17.11
CA ILE A 585 -16.48 13.69 15.85
C ILE A 585 -16.02 12.27 16.12
N TYR A 586 -16.26 11.36 15.17
CA TYR A 586 -15.67 10.01 15.18
C TYR A 586 -14.38 10.00 14.37
N LEU A 587 -13.22 10.04 15.01
CA LEU A 587 -11.94 10.09 14.32
C LEU A 587 -11.22 8.73 14.39
N PRO A 588 -10.97 8.03 13.27
CA PRO A 588 -10.27 6.74 13.29
C PRO A 588 -8.90 6.82 13.98
N GLY A 589 -8.14 7.90 13.73
CA GLY A 589 -6.82 8.10 14.32
C GLY A 589 -6.79 8.23 15.85
N TYR A 590 -7.95 8.43 16.51
CA TYR A 590 -8.04 8.49 17.96
C TYR A 590 -7.89 7.11 18.61
N LEU A 591 -8.26 6.02 17.92
CA LEU A 591 -7.98 4.66 18.40
C LEU A 591 -6.47 4.44 18.57
N HIS A 592 -5.64 4.90 17.62
CA HIS A 592 -4.18 4.83 17.76
C HIS A 592 -3.69 5.58 19.00
N HIS A 593 -4.28 6.74 19.28
CA HIS A 593 -3.89 7.55 20.43
C HIS A 593 -4.25 6.85 21.73
N LYS A 594 -5.47 6.31 21.85
CA LYS A 594 -5.91 5.55 23.01
C LYS A 594 -5.03 4.34 23.31
N ILE A 595 -4.64 3.58 22.27
CA ILE A 595 -3.72 2.44 22.44
C ILE A 595 -2.34 2.91 22.89
N LYS A 596 -1.79 3.99 22.30
CA LYS A 596 -0.49 4.54 22.71
C LYS A 596 -0.48 5.04 24.15
N GLU A 597 -1.60 5.57 24.63
CA GLU A 597 -1.78 6.03 26.02
C GLU A 597 -2.11 4.89 26.99
N GLY A 598 -2.28 3.65 26.51
CA GLY A 598 -2.65 2.52 27.34
C GLY A 598 -4.09 2.55 27.87
N THR A 599 -4.94 3.46 27.37
CA THR A 599 -6.36 3.54 27.77
C THR A 599 -7.23 2.47 27.11
N VAL A 600 -6.75 1.91 26.00
CA VAL A 600 -7.35 0.78 25.29
C VAL A 600 -6.24 -0.22 25.00
N ILE A 601 -6.45 -1.48 25.38
CA ILE A 601 -5.54 -2.55 25.00
C ILE A 601 -5.85 -2.94 23.56
N GLY A 602 -4.83 -2.89 22.72
CA GLY A 602 -4.94 -3.19 21.30
C GLY A 602 -3.57 -3.24 20.65
N THR A 603 -3.54 -3.51 19.35
CA THR A 603 -2.28 -3.69 18.60
C THR A 603 -2.06 -2.52 17.67
N LEU A 604 -0.81 -2.03 17.61
CA LEU A 604 -0.36 -1.06 16.60
C LEU A 604 0.54 -1.75 15.59
N SER A 605 0.41 -1.38 14.32
CA SER A 605 1.19 -1.94 13.21
C SER A 605 1.47 -0.90 12.13
N VAL A 606 2.40 -1.20 11.22
CA VAL A 606 2.64 -0.41 10.00
C VAL A 606 2.48 -1.30 8.79
N GLY A 607 1.64 -0.85 7.85
CA GLY A 607 1.18 -1.71 6.76
C GLY A 607 0.41 -2.94 7.26
N PRO A 608 0.35 -4.02 6.47
CA PRO A 608 -0.46 -5.19 6.76
C PRO A 608 0.08 -6.07 7.92
N PHE A 609 1.18 -5.70 8.56
CA PHE A 609 1.90 -6.60 9.46
C PHE A 609 1.82 -6.15 10.91
N VAL A 610 1.30 -7.07 11.72
CA VAL A 610 1.53 -7.05 13.16
C VAL A 610 2.96 -7.52 13.38
N GLN A 611 3.77 -6.62 13.95
CA GLN A 611 5.16 -6.91 14.30
C GLN A 611 5.14 -7.68 15.61
N ALA A 612 5.76 -8.87 15.60
CA ALA A 612 5.95 -9.70 16.78
C ALA A 612 6.89 -8.97 17.75
#